data_AF-A0A1X9JIB4-F1
#
_entry.id   AF-A0A1X9JIB4-F1
#
_cell.length_a   1.000
_cell.length_b   1.000
_cell.length_c   1.000
_cell.angle_alpha   90.00
_cell.angle_beta   90.00
_cell.angle_gamma   90.00
#
_symmetry.space_group_name_H-M   'P 1'
#
loop_
_entity.id
_entity.type
_entity.pdbx_description
1 polymer ?
#
loop_
_entity_poly.entity_id
_entity_poly.type
_entity_poly.pdbx_seq_one_letter_code
_entity_poly.pdbx_strand_id
1 'polypeptide(L)'
;MSLWGQFGFQEGATVLGIEISDLYDHVMFFSVLVFSFVGYLFCKMLMSVFTCRVLLEKQWLEFIWTFLPAGVLLAIGLPSVHLLYVMEDVGAPQITVKAIGHQWYWSYEYCDLGGEDSISFDSYMVPSVDLVVGSYRLLDVDNRFVVPYGVPMRVLVSSSDVIHSWAIPSAGVKVDGVVGRVNQAGLGFFGPGVVYGQCSELCGVNHSFMPICGEVVSCEAYALWLLPKNCPAGKSIWDYCLYWGGLLWWGCGRVAYWTSFAYLGWWKIFGYYFVYMPVKVSVDTTVSVVEGSVRSCCGVIEWGWWFLMSPREAGSYAVTKVDGWVDFLFTTILVGPVKATWNAFGTIGSIIKSAGSGLMHLIESLMGEMGGPDESATKRAVSEEVRVQMVRFFRVMVSRYRGD
;
A
#
# COMPACT_ATOMS: atom_id res chain seq x y z
N MET A 1 -18.22 -28.92 0.08
CA MET A 1 -17.65 -30.25 -0.26
C MET A 1 -18.43 -30.85 -1.41
N SER A 2 -17.94 -31.93 -2.02
CA SER A 2 -18.68 -32.62 -3.07
C SER A 2 -19.88 -33.39 -2.53
N LEU A 3 -20.93 -33.47 -3.34
CA LEU A 3 -22.16 -34.22 -3.05
C LEU A 3 -22.20 -35.50 -3.90
N TRP A 4 -22.91 -36.51 -3.40
CA TRP A 4 -23.12 -37.75 -4.15
C TRP A 4 -23.97 -37.48 -5.40
N GLY A 5 -23.51 -37.96 -6.56
CA GLY A 5 -24.17 -37.73 -7.85
C GLY A 5 -23.94 -36.33 -8.45
N GLN A 6 -22.99 -35.55 -7.92
CA GLN A 6 -22.65 -34.23 -8.45
C GLN A 6 -21.92 -34.33 -9.81
N PHE A 7 -22.36 -33.55 -10.79
CA PHE A 7 -21.76 -33.48 -12.13
C PHE A 7 -20.89 -32.22 -12.36
N GLY A 8 -21.20 -31.10 -11.70
CA GLY A 8 -20.51 -29.82 -11.86
C GLY A 8 -19.55 -29.49 -10.72
N PHE A 9 -19.08 -28.24 -10.68
CA PHE A 9 -18.27 -27.73 -9.58
C PHE A 9 -19.03 -27.70 -8.25
N GLN A 10 -18.26 -27.66 -7.16
CA GLN A 10 -18.79 -27.32 -5.84
C GLN A 10 -19.25 -25.86 -5.84
N GLU A 11 -20.21 -25.53 -4.99
CA GLU A 11 -20.67 -24.15 -4.82
C GLU A 11 -19.49 -23.24 -4.42
N GLY A 12 -19.37 -22.11 -5.11
CA GLY A 12 -18.31 -21.13 -4.89
C GLY A 12 -18.49 -20.42 -3.54
N ALA A 13 -17.53 -20.59 -2.64
CA ALA A 13 -17.50 -19.98 -1.32
C ALA A 13 -16.76 -18.63 -1.28
N THR A 14 -16.09 -18.27 -2.38
CA THR A 14 -15.26 -17.06 -2.56
C THR A 14 -15.62 -16.39 -3.89
N VAL A 15 -15.22 -15.13 -4.07
CA VAL A 15 -15.40 -14.41 -5.35
C VAL A 15 -14.75 -15.19 -6.49
N LEU A 16 -13.51 -15.66 -6.29
CA LEU A 16 -12.76 -16.42 -7.30
C LEU A 16 -13.47 -17.72 -7.68
N GLY A 17 -14.04 -18.44 -6.71
CA GLY A 17 -14.78 -19.67 -6.99
C GLY A 17 -16.01 -19.45 -7.87
N ILE A 18 -16.73 -18.33 -7.69
CA ILE A 18 -17.89 -17.97 -8.51
C ILE A 18 -17.44 -17.60 -9.93
N GLU A 19 -16.46 -16.70 -10.06
CA GLU A 19 -15.96 -16.26 -11.38
C GLU A 19 -15.37 -17.41 -12.21
N ILE A 20 -14.71 -18.39 -11.55
CA ILE A 20 -14.25 -19.61 -12.23
C ILE A 20 -15.42 -20.45 -12.73
N SER A 21 -16.51 -20.55 -11.96
CA SER A 21 -17.72 -21.26 -12.39
C SER A 21 -18.38 -20.56 -13.58
N ASP A 22 -18.44 -19.22 -13.58
CA ASP A 22 -18.99 -18.43 -14.68
C ASP A 22 -18.14 -18.56 -15.95
N LEU A 23 -16.80 -18.53 -15.82
CA LEU A 23 -15.89 -18.80 -16.93
C LEU A 23 -16.10 -20.22 -17.48
N TYR A 24 -16.27 -21.21 -16.60
CA TYR A 24 -16.54 -22.58 -17.02
C TYR A 24 -17.84 -22.68 -17.83
N ASP A 25 -18.93 -22.07 -17.38
CA ASP A 25 -20.19 -22.08 -18.12
C ASP A 25 -20.05 -21.42 -19.50
N HIS A 26 -19.29 -20.33 -19.58
CA HIS A 26 -18.96 -19.67 -20.86
C HIS A 26 -18.17 -20.57 -21.80
N VAL A 27 -17.15 -21.27 -21.31
CA VAL A 27 -16.36 -22.23 -22.11
C VAL A 27 -17.22 -23.43 -22.52
N MET A 28 -18.06 -23.94 -21.62
CA MET A 28 -18.94 -25.07 -21.87
C MET A 28 -19.98 -24.76 -22.94
N PHE A 29 -20.53 -23.54 -22.96
CA PHE A 29 -21.45 -23.09 -24.02
C PHE A 29 -20.81 -23.23 -25.41
N PHE A 30 -19.61 -22.68 -25.61
CA PHE A 30 -18.91 -22.79 -26.89
C PHE A 30 -18.50 -24.24 -27.21
N SER A 31 -18.08 -25.00 -26.20
CA SER A 31 -17.67 -26.40 -26.38
C SER A 31 -18.84 -27.28 -26.85
N VAL A 32 -20.02 -27.14 -26.24
CA VAL A 32 -21.24 -27.86 -26.65
C VAL A 32 -21.69 -27.42 -28.04
N LEU A 33 -21.60 -26.12 -28.37
CA LEU A 33 -21.92 -25.62 -29.71
C LEU A 33 -21.03 -26.24 -30.78
N VAL A 34 -19.72 -26.26 -30.56
CA VAL A 34 -18.76 -26.86 -31.52
C VAL A 34 -18.97 -28.38 -31.60
N PHE A 35 -19.11 -29.05 -30.46
CA PHE A 35 -19.29 -30.50 -30.42
C PHE A 35 -20.59 -30.94 -31.12
N SER A 36 -21.70 -30.24 -30.88
CA SER A 36 -22.98 -30.52 -31.54
C SER A 36 -22.93 -30.23 -33.05
N PHE A 37 -22.26 -29.16 -33.47
CA PHE A 37 -22.06 -28.84 -34.88
C PHE A 37 -21.24 -29.92 -35.62
N VAL A 38 -20.08 -30.29 -35.07
CA VAL A 38 -19.22 -31.34 -35.64
C VAL A 38 -19.93 -32.70 -35.61
N GLY A 39 -20.59 -33.03 -34.50
CA GLY A 39 -21.38 -34.25 -34.35
C GLY A 39 -22.50 -34.34 -35.38
N TYR A 40 -23.22 -33.23 -35.65
CA TYR A 40 -24.24 -33.17 -36.69
C TYR A 40 -23.65 -33.41 -38.09
N LEU A 41 -22.55 -32.74 -38.44
CA LEU A 41 -21.88 -32.94 -39.75
C LEU A 41 -21.42 -34.39 -39.92
N PHE A 42 -20.83 -34.97 -38.87
CA PHE A 42 -20.38 -36.35 -38.86
C PHE A 42 -21.55 -37.33 -39.05
N CYS A 43 -22.63 -37.19 -38.26
CA CYS A 43 -23.84 -37.98 -38.43
C CYS A 43 -24.43 -37.83 -39.83
N LYS A 44 -24.44 -36.62 -40.39
CA LYS A 44 -24.97 -36.38 -41.74
C LYS A 44 -24.13 -37.06 -42.82
N MET A 45 -22.81 -37.07 -42.66
CA MET A 45 -21.91 -37.80 -43.56
C MET A 45 -22.17 -39.31 -43.51
N LEU A 46 -22.34 -39.89 -42.31
CA LEU A 46 -22.63 -41.33 -42.16
C LEU A 46 -23.98 -41.73 -42.77
N MET A 47 -24.98 -40.85 -42.71
CA MET A 47 -26.32 -41.09 -43.25
C MET A 47 -26.42 -40.75 -44.75
N SER A 48 -25.34 -40.30 -45.40
CA SER A 48 -25.35 -39.96 -46.81
C SER A 48 -25.38 -41.22 -47.67
N VAL A 49 -26.38 -41.33 -48.53
CA VAL A 49 -26.45 -42.39 -49.56
C VAL A 49 -25.56 -42.06 -50.76
N PHE A 50 -25.29 -40.77 -50.99
CA PHE A 50 -24.51 -40.30 -52.13
C PHE A 50 -23.01 -40.43 -51.87
N THR A 51 -22.28 -40.87 -52.90
CA THR A 51 -20.82 -40.97 -52.88
C THR A 51 -20.19 -39.95 -53.82
N CYS A 52 -19.08 -39.35 -53.41
CA CYS A 52 -18.27 -38.49 -54.26
C CYS A 52 -16.85 -39.06 -54.30
N ARG A 53 -16.30 -39.26 -55.51
CA ARG A 53 -14.94 -39.82 -55.71
C ARG A 53 -13.89 -38.75 -56.01
N VAL A 54 -14.32 -37.53 -56.31
CA VAL A 54 -13.43 -36.42 -56.65
C VAL A 54 -13.38 -35.47 -55.46
N LEU A 55 -12.18 -35.21 -54.95
CA LEU A 55 -11.98 -34.18 -53.95
C LEU A 55 -12.14 -32.81 -54.61
N LEU A 56 -13.09 -32.00 -54.13
CA LEU A 56 -13.31 -30.66 -54.64
C LEU A 56 -12.49 -29.67 -53.82
N GLU A 57 -11.56 -28.97 -54.47
CA GLU A 57 -10.83 -27.88 -53.86
C GLU A 57 -11.73 -26.64 -53.74
N LYS A 58 -11.92 -26.16 -52.50
CA LYS A 58 -12.79 -25.01 -52.19
C LYS A 58 -12.11 -24.07 -51.20
N GLN A 59 -11.23 -23.20 -51.71
CA GLN A 59 -10.50 -22.21 -50.91
C GLN A 59 -11.40 -21.37 -50.00
N TRP A 60 -12.59 -21.01 -50.46
CA TRP A 60 -13.55 -20.24 -49.66
C TRP A 60 -14.02 -20.99 -48.41
N LEU A 61 -14.15 -22.32 -48.47
CA LEU A 61 -14.53 -23.13 -47.32
C LEU A 61 -13.37 -23.20 -46.30
N GLU A 62 -12.13 -23.33 -46.80
CA GLU A 62 -10.92 -23.29 -45.98
C GLU A 62 -10.78 -21.98 -45.20
N PHE A 63 -11.06 -20.87 -45.86
CA PHE A 63 -11.07 -19.56 -45.21
C PHE A 63 -12.09 -19.50 -44.07
N ILE A 64 -13.32 -19.98 -44.30
CA ILE A 64 -14.40 -19.95 -43.30
C ILE A 64 -14.03 -20.80 -42.06
N TRP A 65 -13.60 -22.05 -42.25
CA TRP A 65 -13.29 -22.92 -41.11
C TRP A 65 -11.97 -22.56 -40.41
N THR A 66 -11.17 -21.66 -40.97
CA THR A 66 -9.97 -21.14 -40.30
C THR A 66 -10.32 -19.93 -39.45
N PHE A 67 -11.11 -19.01 -40.02
CA PHE A 67 -11.49 -17.77 -39.34
C PHE A 67 -12.51 -18.00 -38.23
N LEU A 68 -13.50 -18.89 -38.43
CA LEU A 68 -14.56 -19.13 -37.45
C LEU A 68 -14.01 -19.69 -36.11
N PRO A 69 -13.18 -20.75 -36.08
CA PRO A 69 -12.58 -21.22 -34.83
C PRO A 69 -11.66 -20.19 -34.19
N ALA A 70 -10.94 -19.38 -34.97
CA ALA A 70 -10.13 -18.29 -34.42
C ALA A 70 -11.00 -17.27 -33.67
N GLY A 71 -12.17 -16.91 -34.21
CA GLY A 71 -13.15 -16.06 -33.53
C GLY A 71 -13.70 -16.67 -32.24
N VAL A 72 -14.00 -17.98 -32.23
CA VAL A 72 -14.44 -18.71 -31.03
C VAL A 72 -13.33 -18.72 -29.95
N LEU A 73 -12.07 -18.96 -30.34
CA LEU A 73 -10.95 -18.93 -29.41
C LEU A 73 -10.75 -17.54 -28.79
N LEU A 74 -10.92 -16.46 -29.57
CA LEU A 74 -10.88 -15.10 -29.03
C LEU A 74 -12.01 -14.85 -28.02
N ALA A 75 -13.22 -15.32 -28.31
CA ALA A 75 -14.36 -15.17 -27.41
C ALA A 75 -14.19 -15.92 -26.08
N ILE A 76 -13.48 -17.05 -26.08
CA ILE A 76 -13.12 -17.80 -24.87
C ILE A 76 -11.92 -17.15 -24.15
N GLY A 77 -10.91 -16.73 -24.90
CA GLY A 77 -9.64 -16.26 -24.37
C GLY A 77 -9.72 -14.93 -23.63
N LEU A 78 -10.54 -13.98 -24.11
CA LEU A 78 -10.68 -12.66 -23.48
C LEU A 78 -11.14 -12.71 -22.01
N PRO A 79 -12.27 -13.35 -21.66
CA PRO A 79 -12.68 -13.46 -20.25
C PRO A 79 -11.71 -14.31 -19.42
N SER A 80 -11.06 -15.33 -20.01
CA SER A 80 -10.06 -16.14 -19.32
C SER A 80 -8.84 -15.33 -18.89
N VAL A 81 -8.30 -14.48 -19.76
CA VAL A 81 -7.15 -13.62 -19.44
C VAL A 81 -7.55 -12.54 -18.43
N HIS A 82 -8.75 -11.98 -18.52
CA HIS A 82 -9.25 -11.03 -17.52
C HIS A 82 -9.29 -11.66 -16.12
N LEU A 83 -9.86 -12.88 -15.99
CA LEU A 83 -9.91 -13.57 -14.71
C LEU A 83 -8.51 -13.91 -14.17
N LEU A 84 -7.57 -14.29 -15.05
CA LEU A 84 -6.18 -14.54 -14.66
C LEU A 84 -5.55 -13.32 -13.95
N TYR A 85 -5.74 -12.12 -14.49
CA TYR A 85 -5.21 -10.90 -13.87
C TYR A 85 -5.91 -10.57 -12.53
N VAL A 86 -7.22 -10.83 -12.41
CA VAL A 86 -7.95 -10.66 -11.14
C VAL A 86 -7.46 -11.64 -10.08
N MET A 87 -7.12 -12.87 -10.46
CA MET A 87 -6.57 -13.89 -9.55
C MET A 87 -5.19 -13.53 -9.01
N GLU A 88 -4.34 -12.88 -9.82
CA GLU A 88 -2.99 -12.47 -9.41
C GLU A 88 -2.97 -11.27 -8.46
N ASP A 89 -4.02 -10.44 -8.47
CA ASP A 89 -4.15 -9.30 -7.56
C ASP A 89 -4.63 -9.74 -6.16
N VAL A 90 -3.67 -9.97 -5.25
CA VAL A 90 -3.94 -10.34 -3.86
C VAL A 90 -4.39 -9.13 -3.01
N GLY A 91 -4.32 -7.89 -3.54
CA GLY A 91 -4.68 -6.68 -2.80
C GLY A 91 -3.90 -6.49 -1.50
N ALA A 92 -4.57 -5.91 -0.48
CA ALA A 92 -4.03 -5.68 0.85
C ALA A 92 -4.64 -6.67 1.87
N PRO A 93 -4.09 -7.90 2.01
CA PRO A 93 -4.59 -8.90 2.92
C PRO A 93 -4.40 -8.45 4.38
N GLN A 94 -5.39 -8.74 5.22
CA GLN A 94 -5.36 -8.42 6.65
C GLN A 94 -4.88 -9.61 7.49
N ILE A 95 -4.94 -10.82 6.94
CA ILE A 95 -4.54 -12.06 7.61
C ILE A 95 -3.71 -12.88 6.62
N THR A 96 -2.64 -13.48 7.11
CA THR A 96 -1.69 -14.34 6.43
C THR A 96 -1.65 -15.69 7.15
N VAL A 97 -1.98 -16.75 6.41
CA VAL A 97 -1.85 -18.13 6.90
C VAL A 97 -0.81 -18.83 6.07
N LYS A 98 0.21 -19.42 6.71
CA LYS A 98 1.15 -20.29 6.00
C LYS A 98 0.65 -21.73 6.09
N ALA A 99 0.59 -22.42 4.95
CA ALA A 99 0.30 -23.85 4.84
C ALA A 99 1.56 -24.56 4.31
N ILE A 100 2.11 -25.47 5.10
CA ILE A 100 3.31 -26.24 4.74
C ILE A 100 2.92 -27.71 4.59
N GLY A 101 3.19 -28.28 3.41
CA GLY A 101 2.98 -29.70 3.15
C GLY A 101 4.11 -30.57 3.69
N HIS A 102 3.75 -31.70 4.30
CA HIS A 102 4.64 -32.76 4.77
C HIS A 102 4.07 -34.13 4.36
N GLN A 103 4.88 -35.17 4.35
CA GLN A 103 4.47 -36.56 4.19
C GLN A 103 3.94 -37.10 5.53
N TRP A 104 2.64 -37.28 5.77
CA TRP A 104 1.47 -36.96 4.93
C TRP A 104 0.44 -36.19 5.76
N TYR A 105 0.70 -34.91 5.98
CA TYR A 105 -0.11 -33.99 6.75
C TYR A 105 0.19 -32.54 6.35
N TRP A 106 -0.62 -31.60 6.83
CA TRP A 106 -0.39 -30.17 6.64
C TRP A 106 -0.07 -29.52 7.98
N SER A 107 0.91 -28.62 8.02
CA SER A 107 1.13 -27.74 9.16
C SER A 107 0.70 -26.33 8.81
N TYR A 108 0.01 -25.67 9.74
CA TYR A 108 -0.46 -24.30 9.57
C TYR A 108 0.24 -23.37 10.55
N GLU A 109 0.68 -22.21 10.07
CA GLU A 109 1.30 -21.17 10.90
C GLU A 109 0.58 -19.83 10.72
N TYR A 110 0.26 -19.18 11.84
CA TYR A 110 -0.34 -17.86 11.90
C TYR A 110 0.68 -16.87 12.48
N CYS A 111 1.29 -16.06 11.61
CA CYS A 111 2.43 -15.20 11.99
C CYS A 111 2.06 -13.72 12.22
N ASP A 112 0.82 -13.29 11.97
CA ASP A 112 0.45 -11.87 12.06
C ASP A 112 0.30 -11.35 13.50
N LEU A 113 0.21 -12.26 14.47
CA LEU A 113 0.21 -11.92 15.90
C LEU A 113 1.65 -11.57 16.30
N GLY A 114 2.01 -10.28 16.24
CA GLY A 114 3.35 -9.82 16.64
C GLY A 114 3.71 -10.25 18.07
N GLY A 115 4.81 -11.00 18.22
CA GLY A 115 5.31 -11.55 19.48
C GLY A 115 6.12 -12.84 19.26
N GLU A 116 6.62 -13.46 20.33
CA GLU A 116 7.24 -14.80 20.28
C GLU A 116 6.20 -15.94 20.12
N ASP A 117 4.90 -15.61 20.21
CA ASP A 117 3.79 -16.57 20.21
C ASP A 117 3.13 -16.69 18.81
N SER A 118 3.83 -17.29 17.85
CA SER A 118 3.17 -17.73 16.61
C SER A 118 2.38 -19.01 16.86
N ILE A 119 1.09 -19.02 16.49
CA ILE A 119 0.28 -20.25 16.57
C ILE A 119 0.69 -21.16 15.42
N SER A 120 1.20 -22.34 15.75
CA SER A 120 1.48 -23.40 14.79
C SER A 120 0.92 -24.74 15.28
N PHE A 121 0.38 -25.52 14.35
CA PHE A 121 -0.12 -26.87 14.63
C PHE A 121 -0.14 -27.72 13.36
N ASP A 122 -0.18 -29.03 13.58
CA ASP A 122 -0.28 -30.03 12.53
C ASP A 122 -1.72 -30.52 12.38
N SER A 123 -2.11 -30.80 11.15
CA SER A 123 -3.44 -31.25 10.73
C SER A 123 -3.33 -32.61 10.05
N TYR A 124 -3.68 -33.66 10.79
CA TYR A 124 -3.72 -35.05 10.34
C TYR A 124 -5.14 -35.51 10.01
N MET A 125 -5.27 -36.41 9.05
CA MET A 125 -6.54 -37.08 8.78
C MET A 125 -6.98 -37.93 9.97
N VAL A 126 -8.25 -37.82 10.37
CA VAL A 126 -8.81 -38.70 11.40
C VAL A 126 -8.95 -40.12 10.84
N PRO A 127 -8.37 -41.15 11.48
CA PRO A 127 -8.54 -42.54 11.06
C PRO A 127 -10.00 -42.95 11.06
N SER A 128 -10.39 -43.83 10.13
CA SER A 128 -11.81 -44.23 9.99
C SER A 128 -12.41 -44.91 11.23
N VAL A 129 -11.57 -45.43 12.13
CA VAL A 129 -11.97 -46.05 13.39
C VAL A 129 -12.34 -45.01 14.46
N ASP A 130 -11.74 -43.82 14.38
CA ASP A 130 -11.90 -42.74 15.37
C ASP A 130 -12.91 -41.66 14.90
N LEU A 131 -13.54 -41.86 13.75
CA LEU A 131 -14.54 -40.94 13.21
C LEU A 131 -15.81 -40.92 14.07
N VAL A 132 -16.25 -39.71 14.42
CA VAL A 132 -17.54 -39.50 15.09
C VAL A 132 -18.67 -39.69 14.09
N VAL A 133 -19.83 -40.15 14.55
CA VAL A 133 -21.03 -40.28 13.70
C VAL A 133 -21.38 -38.90 13.12
N GLY A 134 -21.41 -38.82 11.79
CA GLY A 134 -21.65 -37.57 11.04
C GLY A 134 -20.39 -36.96 10.43
N SER A 135 -19.20 -37.44 10.80
CA SER A 135 -17.93 -37.04 10.18
C SER A 135 -17.73 -37.63 8.78
N TYR A 136 -16.90 -36.96 7.98
CA TYR A 136 -16.61 -37.34 6.60
C TYR A 136 -15.33 -38.16 6.49
N ARG A 137 -15.48 -39.40 6.01
CA ARG A 137 -14.36 -40.32 5.76
C ARG A 137 -13.36 -39.70 4.77
N LEU A 138 -12.07 -39.74 5.13
CA LEU A 138 -10.94 -39.21 4.36
C LEU A 138 -10.87 -37.69 4.22
N LEU A 139 -11.78 -36.93 4.83
CA LEU A 139 -11.85 -35.48 4.70
C LEU A 139 -11.69 -34.76 6.04
N ASP A 140 -12.22 -35.33 7.14
CA ASP A 140 -12.04 -34.74 8.45
C ASP A 140 -10.62 -34.91 8.98
N VAL A 141 -10.19 -33.89 9.71
CA VAL A 141 -8.87 -33.77 10.33
C VAL A 141 -9.02 -33.54 11.84
N ASP A 142 -7.95 -33.79 12.58
CA ASP A 142 -7.87 -33.50 14.02
C ASP A 142 -7.91 -31.99 14.32
N ASN A 143 -7.08 -31.20 13.63
CA ASN A 143 -6.96 -29.76 13.81
C ASN A 143 -7.30 -29.04 12.50
N ARG A 144 -8.46 -28.39 12.44
CA ARG A 144 -8.86 -27.57 11.29
C ARG A 144 -8.13 -26.25 11.32
N PHE A 145 -7.74 -25.74 10.15
CA PHE A 145 -7.29 -24.37 10.06
C PHE A 145 -8.50 -23.43 10.20
N VAL A 146 -8.39 -22.38 10.99
CA VAL A 146 -9.50 -21.47 11.28
C VAL A 146 -9.22 -20.12 10.62
N VAL A 147 -10.24 -19.55 9.97
CA VAL A 147 -10.18 -18.26 9.29
C VAL A 147 -11.50 -17.49 9.42
N PRO A 148 -11.51 -16.16 9.43
CA PRO A 148 -12.75 -15.40 9.44
C PRO A 148 -13.36 -15.25 8.04
N TYR A 149 -14.70 -15.21 7.95
CA TYR A 149 -15.37 -14.74 6.73
C TYR A 149 -15.37 -13.21 6.63
N GLY A 150 -15.53 -12.68 5.42
CA GLY A 150 -15.67 -11.24 5.18
C GLY A 150 -14.38 -10.43 5.37
N VAL A 151 -13.22 -11.08 5.43
CA VAL A 151 -11.91 -10.43 5.54
C VAL A 151 -11.01 -10.93 4.40
N PRO A 152 -10.29 -10.04 3.69
CA PRO A 152 -9.33 -10.47 2.67
C PRO A 152 -8.08 -11.06 3.35
N MET A 153 -7.69 -12.24 2.90
CA MET A 153 -6.61 -13.03 3.47
C MET A 153 -5.62 -13.45 2.37
N ARG A 154 -4.41 -13.79 2.79
CA ARG A 154 -3.37 -14.39 1.96
C ARG A 154 -3.01 -15.75 2.53
N VAL A 155 -3.00 -16.76 1.68
CA VAL A 155 -2.38 -18.04 2.01
C VAL A 155 -0.99 -18.10 1.39
N LEU A 156 0.00 -18.52 2.18
CA LEU A 156 1.37 -18.78 1.74
C LEU A 156 1.59 -20.30 1.74
N VAL A 157 1.79 -20.89 0.58
CA VAL A 157 1.92 -22.36 0.43
C VAL A 157 3.37 -22.73 0.15
N SER A 158 3.90 -23.67 0.93
CA SER A 158 5.24 -24.24 0.76
C SER A 158 5.25 -25.72 1.12
N SER A 159 6.42 -26.35 1.04
CA SER A 159 6.64 -27.74 1.44
C SER A 159 7.97 -27.91 2.15
N SER A 160 8.02 -28.86 3.09
CA SER A 160 9.23 -29.25 3.81
C SER A 160 9.99 -30.43 3.17
N ASP A 161 9.34 -31.23 2.33
CA ASP A 161 9.89 -32.51 1.84
C ASP A 161 9.78 -32.77 0.33
N VAL A 162 8.58 -33.03 -0.21
CA VAL A 162 8.30 -33.28 -1.63
C VAL A 162 7.27 -32.27 -2.14
N ILE A 163 6.97 -32.27 -3.42
CA ILE A 163 5.94 -31.36 -3.92
C ILE A 163 4.56 -31.83 -3.42
N HIS A 164 3.79 -30.89 -2.87
CA HIS A 164 2.38 -31.06 -2.52
C HIS A 164 1.56 -29.99 -3.24
N SER A 165 0.24 -30.07 -3.18
CA SER A 165 -0.62 -29.00 -3.71
C SER A 165 -1.80 -28.76 -2.79
N TRP A 166 -1.85 -27.54 -2.24
CA TRP A 166 -2.90 -27.10 -1.34
C TRP A 166 -4.10 -26.64 -2.15
N ALA A 167 -5.19 -27.41 -2.09
CA ALA A 167 -6.36 -27.17 -2.94
C ALA A 167 -7.66 -27.20 -2.14
N ILE A 168 -8.47 -26.15 -2.27
CA ILE A 168 -9.83 -26.06 -1.74
C ILE A 168 -10.76 -25.73 -2.93
N PRO A 169 -11.43 -26.74 -3.53
CA PRO A 169 -12.21 -26.54 -4.74
C PRO A 169 -13.33 -25.51 -4.61
N SER A 170 -14.06 -25.51 -3.49
CA SER A 170 -15.11 -24.51 -3.22
C SER A 170 -14.58 -23.08 -3.13
N ALA A 171 -13.30 -22.89 -2.81
CA ALA A 171 -12.66 -21.57 -2.78
C ALA A 171 -12.06 -21.16 -4.13
N GLY A 172 -12.04 -22.05 -5.13
CA GLY A 172 -11.36 -21.81 -6.40
C GLY A 172 -9.82 -21.72 -6.28
N VAL A 173 -9.24 -22.24 -5.19
CA VAL A 173 -7.81 -22.14 -4.92
C VAL A 173 -7.14 -23.50 -5.06
N LYS A 174 -6.09 -23.56 -5.87
CA LYS A 174 -5.13 -24.67 -5.95
C LYS A 174 -3.74 -24.07 -6.13
N VAL A 175 -2.84 -24.33 -5.19
CA VAL A 175 -1.48 -23.78 -5.20
C VAL A 175 -0.49 -24.85 -4.78
N ASP A 176 0.57 -25.03 -5.58
CA ASP A 176 1.58 -26.03 -5.29
C ASP A 176 2.50 -25.57 -4.16
N GLY A 177 2.74 -26.46 -3.20
CA GLY A 177 3.78 -26.33 -2.19
C GLY A 177 5.06 -26.96 -2.70
N VAL A 178 6.05 -26.12 -3.04
CA VAL A 178 7.34 -26.57 -3.58
C VAL A 178 8.44 -26.26 -2.56
N VAL A 179 9.31 -27.24 -2.32
CA VAL A 179 10.44 -27.07 -1.39
C VAL A 179 11.34 -25.91 -1.83
N GLY A 180 11.64 -25.01 -0.89
CA GLY A 180 12.47 -23.83 -1.17
C GLY A 180 11.77 -22.71 -1.93
N ARG A 181 10.45 -22.80 -2.13
CA ARG A 181 9.61 -21.71 -2.69
C ARG A 181 8.40 -21.47 -1.80
N VAL A 182 7.96 -20.21 -1.76
CA VAL A 182 6.73 -19.81 -1.09
C VAL A 182 5.81 -19.21 -2.15
N ASN A 183 4.77 -19.94 -2.49
CA ASN A 183 3.72 -19.45 -3.39
C ASN A 183 2.65 -18.73 -2.58
N GLN A 184 1.95 -17.79 -3.19
CA GLN A 184 0.89 -17.03 -2.52
C GLN A 184 -0.42 -17.09 -3.31
N ALA A 185 -1.54 -17.07 -2.61
CA ALA A 185 -2.86 -16.84 -3.20
C ALA A 185 -3.75 -16.01 -2.26
N GLY A 186 -4.66 -15.23 -2.85
CA GLY A 186 -5.70 -14.54 -2.12
C GLY A 186 -6.82 -15.48 -1.70
N LEU A 187 -7.38 -15.26 -0.51
CA LEU A 187 -8.50 -16.02 0.03
C LEU A 187 -9.49 -15.08 0.71
N GLY A 188 -10.79 -15.29 0.48
CA GLY A 188 -11.84 -14.46 1.08
C GLY A 188 -13.20 -15.12 0.98
N PHE A 189 -13.70 -15.62 2.10
CA PHE A 189 -14.98 -16.33 2.18
C PHE A 189 -16.13 -15.38 2.46
N PHE A 190 -17.30 -15.65 1.87
CA PHE A 190 -18.50 -14.82 2.07
C PHE A 190 -19.25 -15.12 3.38
N GLY A 191 -19.20 -16.35 3.85
CA GLY A 191 -20.02 -16.79 4.98
C GLY A 191 -19.36 -17.89 5.81
N PRO A 192 -19.94 -18.19 6.98
CA PRO A 192 -19.41 -19.21 7.87
C PRO A 192 -19.67 -20.62 7.32
N GLY A 193 -18.82 -21.57 7.70
CA GLY A 193 -18.97 -22.97 7.31
C GLY A 193 -17.67 -23.75 7.37
N VAL A 194 -17.72 -25.02 6.99
CA VAL A 194 -16.54 -25.88 6.90
C VAL A 194 -16.22 -26.12 5.43
N VAL A 195 -14.99 -25.79 5.03
CA VAL A 195 -14.48 -25.98 3.68
C VAL A 195 -13.52 -27.16 3.65
N TYR A 196 -13.64 -27.97 2.61
CA TYR A 196 -12.86 -29.19 2.45
C TYR A 196 -12.04 -29.15 1.17
N GLY A 197 -10.88 -29.79 1.23
CA GLY A 197 -9.89 -29.89 0.18
C GLY A 197 -9.06 -31.16 0.34
N GLN A 198 -8.23 -31.45 -0.66
CA GLN A 198 -7.29 -32.56 -0.63
C GLN A 198 -5.99 -32.17 -1.32
N CYS A 199 -4.90 -32.85 -0.97
CA CYS A 199 -3.64 -32.71 -1.70
C CYS A 199 -3.86 -33.06 -3.18
N SER A 200 -3.46 -32.15 -4.06
CA SER A 200 -3.70 -32.24 -5.51
C SER A 200 -2.42 -32.42 -6.34
N GLU A 201 -1.35 -32.90 -5.71
CA GLU A 201 -0.07 -33.27 -6.34
C GLU A 201 0.49 -34.54 -5.69
N LEU A 202 1.01 -35.48 -6.50
CA LEU A 202 1.39 -36.80 -6.03
C LEU A 202 2.60 -36.73 -5.08
N CYS A 203 2.37 -37.04 -3.80
CA CYS A 203 3.39 -36.88 -2.75
C CYS A 203 3.80 -38.19 -2.02
N GLY A 204 3.38 -39.36 -2.51
CA GLY A 204 3.81 -40.67 -2.00
C GLY A 204 2.67 -41.60 -1.59
N VAL A 205 2.97 -42.57 -0.71
CA VAL A 205 2.08 -43.70 -0.37
C VAL A 205 0.73 -43.25 0.19
N ASN A 206 0.72 -42.24 1.05
CA ASN A 206 -0.51 -41.72 1.67
C ASN A 206 -0.98 -40.40 1.03
N HIS A 207 -0.68 -40.18 -0.26
CA HIS A 207 -1.11 -38.99 -0.99
C HIS A 207 -2.62 -38.71 -0.86
N SER A 208 -3.46 -39.74 -0.91
CA SER A 208 -4.92 -39.61 -0.77
C SER A 208 -5.41 -39.39 0.68
N PHE A 209 -4.53 -39.40 1.67
CA PHE A 209 -4.85 -39.41 3.09
C PHE A 209 -4.33 -38.17 3.85
N MET A 210 -4.12 -37.06 3.14
CA MET A 210 -3.76 -35.76 3.71
C MET A 210 -4.74 -34.67 3.26
N PRO A 211 -6.00 -34.72 3.77
CA PRO A 211 -7.01 -33.74 3.43
C PRO A 211 -6.71 -32.38 4.04
N ILE A 212 -7.41 -31.38 3.52
CA ILE A 212 -7.41 -30.00 4.00
C ILE A 212 -8.82 -29.74 4.52
N CYS A 213 -8.95 -29.31 5.77
CA CYS A 213 -10.22 -28.96 6.35
C CYS A 213 -10.09 -27.62 7.07
N GLY A 214 -10.88 -26.65 6.64
CA GLY A 214 -10.90 -25.29 7.14
C GLY A 214 -12.23 -24.96 7.77
N GLU A 215 -12.19 -24.23 8.88
CA GLU A 215 -13.38 -23.68 9.53
C GLU A 215 -13.41 -22.17 9.31
N VAL A 216 -14.46 -21.73 8.62
CA VAL A 216 -14.73 -20.33 8.36
C VAL A 216 -15.70 -19.84 9.42
N VAL A 217 -15.25 -18.92 10.27
CA VAL A 217 -15.98 -18.45 11.46
C VAL A 217 -16.20 -16.94 11.42
N SER A 218 -16.98 -16.41 12.36
CA SER A 218 -17.07 -14.95 12.52
C SER A 218 -15.74 -14.39 13.03
N CYS A 219 -15.47 -13.12 12.74
CA CYS A 219 -14.30 -12.42 13.27
C CYS A 219 -14.20 -12.50 14.81
N GLU A 220 -15.33 -12.50 15.52
CA GLU A 220 -15.38 -12.63 16.98
C GLU A 220 -14.91 -14.01 17.43
N ALA A 221 -15.41 -15.08 16.82
CA ALA A 221 -15.00 -16.44 17.11
C ALA A 221 -13.52 -16.68 16.73
N TYR A 222 -13.07 -16.09 15.63
CA TYR A 222 -11.66 -16.13 15.22
C TYR A 222 -10.75 -15.47 16.27
N ALA A 223 -11.11 -14.28 16.76
CA ALA A 223 -10.36 -13.61 17.83
C ALA A 223 -10.32 -14.44 19.12
N LEU A 224 -11.43 -15.08 19.48
CA LEU A 224 -11.51 -15.95 20.66
C LEU A 224 -10.67 -17.22 20.51
N TRP A 225 -10.56 -17.76 19.29
CA TRP A 225 -9.74 -18.92 18.97
C TRP A 225 -8.25 -18.58 18.99
N LEU A 226 -7.87 -17.42 18.45
CA LEU A 226 -6.48 -16.94 18.47
C LEU A 226 -5.96 -16.69 19.89
N LEU A 227 -6.80 -16.17 20.79
CA LEU A 227 -6.37 -15.79 22.12
C LEU A 227 -6.43 -16.97 23.10
N PRO A 228 -5.34 -17.29 23.83
CA PRO A 228 -5.38 -18.30 24.88
C PRO A 228 -6.43 -17.95 25.94
N LYS A 229 -7.07 -18.96 26.54
CA LYS A 229 -8.11 -18.79 27.59
C LYS A 229 -7.62 -17.97 28.80
N ASN A 230 -6.30 -17.86 29.00
CA ASN A 230 -5.65 -17.12 30.08
C ASN A 230 -4.78 -15.97 29.54
N CYS A 231 -5.32 -15.13 28.66
CA CYS A 231 -4.66 -13.88 28.33
C CYS A 231 -4.55 -13.04 29.62
N PRO A 232 -3.35 -12.64 30.09
CA PRO A 232 -3.26 -11.72 31.20
C PRO A 232 -4.01 -10.46 30.80
N ALA A 233 -4.89 -9.96 31.67
CA ALA A 233 -5.55 -8.69 31.45
C ALA A 233 -4.48 -7.64 31.14
N GLY A 234 -4.37 -7.30 29.86
CA GLY A 234 -3.72 -6.12 29.36
C GLY A 234 -4.22 -4.91 30.13
N LYS A 235 -3.28 -4.01 30.33
CA LYS A 235 -3.48 -2.73 30.99
C LYS A 235 -4.75 -2.05 30.47
N SER A 236 -5.53 -1.51 31.40
CA SER A 236 -6.86 -0.96 31.16
C SER A 236 -6.85 0.14 30.10
N ILE A 237 -8.02 0.50 29.55
CA ILE A 237 -8.14 1.64 28.62
C ILE A 237 -7.54 2.93 29.21
N TRP A 238 -7.52 3.06 30.54
CA TRP A 238 -6.94 4.19 31.25
C TRP A 238 -5.43 4.26 31.12
N ASP A 239 -4.73 3.13 31.02
CA ASP A 239 -3.29 3.08 30.83
C ASP A 239 -2.91 3.52 29.42
N TYR A 240 -3.70 3.14 28.41
CA TYR A 240 -3.54 3.66 27.05
C TYR A 240 -3.98 5.12 26.93
N CYS A 241 -5.06 5.56 27.59
CA CYS A 241 -5.44 6.97 27.64
C CYS A 241 -4.40 7.84 28.37
N LEU A 242 -3.72 7.31 29.39
CA LEU A 242 -2.59 7.99 30.05
C LEU A 242 -1.35 8.03 29.15
N TYR A 243 -1.08 6.96 28.39
CA TYR A 243 0.04 6.92 27.44
C TYR A 243 -0.19 7.81 26.22
N TRP A 244 -1.34 7.67 25.55
CA TRP A 244 -1.75 8.51 24.41
C TRP A 244 -2.05 9.93 24.82
N GLY A 245 -2.66 10.15 26.00
CA GLY A 245 -2.82 11.47 26.59
C GLY A 245 -1.47 12.10 26.94
N GLY A 246 -0.51 11.30 27.42
CA GLY A 246 0.88 11.70 27.62
C GLY A 246 1.60 12.02 26.31
N LEU A 247 1.38 11.25 25.25
CA LEU A 247 1.96 11.45 23.92
C LEU A 247 1.37 12.69 23.23
N LEU A 248 0.06 12.90 23.34
CA LEU A 248 -0.65 14.10 22.88
C LEU A 248 -0.21 15.32 23.68
N TRP A 249 -0.11 15.22 25.01
CA TRP A 249 0.40 16.31 25.85
C TRP A 249 1.86 16.64 25.51
N TRP A 250 2.69 15.64 25.26
CA TRP A 250 4.09 15.82 24.87
C TRP A 250 4.22 16.37 23.45
N GLY A 251 3.37 15.94 22.52
CA GLY A 251 3.26 16.46 21.15
C GLY A 251 2.77 17.90 21.12
N CYS A 252 1.66 18.20 21.80
CA CYS A 252 1.13 19.56 21.97
C CYS A 252 2.12 20.46 22.70
N GLY A 253 2.82 19.94 23.72
CA GLY A 253 3.88 20.66 24.43
C GLY A 253 5.07 20.99 23.53
N ARG A 254 5.51 20.06 22.68
CA ARG A 254 6.54 20.35 21.66
C ARG A 254 6.06 21.37 20.65
N VAL A 255 4.83 21.24 20.13
CA VAL A 255 4.28 22.20 19.16
C VAL A 255 4.21 23.58 19.80
N ALA A 256 3.68 23.72 21.02
CA ALA A 256 3.63 24.98 21.75
C ALA A 256 5.03 25.56 22.02
N TYR A 257 6.01 24.72 22.37
CA TYR A 257 7.39 25.14 22.55
C TYR A 257 8.01 25.66 21.24
N TRP A 258 7.83 24.93 20.14
CA TRP A 258 8.35 25.30 18.82
C TRP A 258 7.66 26.53 18.25
N THR A 259 6.34 26.67 18.38
CA THR A 259 5.62 27.87 17.95
C THR A 259 6.01 29.08 18.78
N SER A 260 6.19 28.91 20.10
CA SER A 260 6.68 29.98 20.99
C SER A 260 8.12 30.38 20.64
N PHE A 261 9.00 29.42 20.36
CA PHE A 261 10.38 29.68 19.97
C PHE A 261 10.46 30.36 18.60
N ALA A 262 9.64 29.93 17.63
CA ALA A 262 9.53 30.57 16.32
C ALA A 262 8.98 32.00 16.42
N TYR A 263 7.97 32.23 17.26
CA TYR A 263 7.40 33.56 17.50
C TYR A 263 8.41 34.51 18.18
N LEU A 264 9.13 34.05 19.20
CA LEU A 264 10.19 34.84 19.84
C LEU A 264 11.37 35.08 18.88
N GLY A 265 11.74 34.07 18.08
CA GLY A 265 12.74 34.19 17.02
C GLY A 265 12.34 35.22 15.97
N TRP A 266 11.08 35.24 15.55
CA TRP A 266 10.52 36.24 14.65
C TRP A 266 10.68 37.65 15.20
N TRP A 267 10.28 37.90 16.46
CA TRP A 267 10.42 39.22 17.08
C TRP A 267 11.88 39.65 17.24
N LYS A 268 12.80 38.70 17.50
CA LYS A 268 14.24 38.97 17.55
C LYS A 268 14.80 39.38 16.18
N ILE A 269 14.42 38.67 15.11
CA ILE A 269 14.81 39.00 13.73
C ILE A 269 14.21 40.34 13.32
N PHE A 270 12.91 40.55 13.57
CA PHE A 270 12.21 41.79 13.28
C PHE A 270 12.86 42.99 13.99
N GLY A 271 13.06 42.90 15.31
CA GLY A 271 13.71 43.96 16.09
C GLY A 271 15.14 44.25 15.62
N TYR A 272 15.92 43.22 15.26
CA TYR A 272 17.28 43.42 14.79
C TYR A 272 17.34 44.10 13.41
N TYR A 273 16.60 43.59 12.41
CA TYR A 273 16.72 44.07 11.03
C TYR A 273 15.85 45.29 10.72
N PHE A 274 14.68 45.45 11.36
CA PHE A 274 13.76 46.55 11.08
C PHE A 274 13.87 47.72 12.06
N VAL A 275 14.43 47.52 13.26
CA VAL A 275 14.56 48.59 14.26
C VAL A 275 16.02 48.91 14.54
N TYR A 276 16.81 47.95 15.01
CA TYR A 276 18.20 48.20 15.42
C TYR A 276 19.10 48.55 14.23
N MET A 277 19.08 47.76 13.16
CA MET A 277 19.99 47.94 12.02
C MET A 277 19.76 49.27 11.27
N PRO A 278 18.51 49.73 11.01
CA PRO A 278 18.27 51.04 10.40
C PRO A 278 18.71 52.19 11.29
N VAL A 279 18.47 52.11 12.60
CA VAL A 279 18.92 53.14 13.56
C VAL A 279 20.45 53.19 13.61
N LYS A 280 21.10 52.03 13.70
CA LYS A 280 22.56 51.94 13.70
C LYS A 280 23.16 52.52 12.41
N VAL A 281 22.65 52.13 11.25
CA VAL A 281 23.10 52.68 9.96
C VAL A 281 22.89 54.18 9.92
N SER A 282 21.73 54.70 10.36
CA SER A 282 21.47 56.14 10.39
C SER A 282 22.44 56.90 11.31
N VAL A 283 22.74 56.38 12.49
CA VAL A 283 23.69 56.98 13.43
C VAL A 283 25.12 56.93 12.88
N ASP A 284 25.57 55.77 12.39
CA ASP A 284 26.93 55.61 11.86
C ASP A 284 27.13 56.46 10.59
N THR A 285 26.11 56.56 9.73
CA THR A 285 26.12 57.45 8.55
C THR A 285 26.14 58.93 8.96
N THR A 286 25.36 59.35 9.96
CA THR A 286 25.38 60.75 10.40
C THR A 286 26.71 61.13 11.05
N VAL A 287 27.29 60.26 11.89
CA VAL A 287 28.61 60.49 12.49
C VAL A 287 29.70 60.57 11.41
N SER A 288 29.73 59.64 10.46
CA SER A 288 30.74 59.64 9.38
C SER A 288 30.61 60.84 8.44
N VAL A 289 29.40 61.28 8.12
CA VAL A 289 29.16 62.50 7.33
C VAL A 289 29.61 63.74 8.10
N VAL A 290 29.24 63.88 9.37
CA VAL A 290 29.65 65.04 10.20
C VAL A 290 31.17 65.08 10.35
N GLU A 291 31.81 63.95 10.67
CA GLU A 291 33.26 63.88 10.83
C GLU A 291 33.97 64.25 9.52
N GLY A 292 33.54 63.70 8.39
CA GLY A 292 34.15 64.03 7.11
C GLY A 292 33.81 65.44 6.62
N SER A 293 32.65 66.02 6.96
CA SER A 293 32.35 67.44 6.73
C SER A 293 33.29 68.35 7.53
N VAL A 294 33.53 68.06 8.81
CA VAL A 294 34.48 68.80 9.64
C VAL A 294 35.90 68.71 9.05
N ARG A 295 36.37 67.51 8.68
CA ARG A 295 37.67 67.34 8.02
C ARG A 295 37.74 68.09 6.69
N SER A 296 36.65 68.12 5.93
CA SER A 296 36.58 68.87 4.67
C SER A 296 36.69 70.38 4.92
N CYS A 297 36.01 70.92 5.93
CA CYS A 297 36.14 72.32 6.34
C CYS A 297 37.58 72.67 6.75
N CYS A 298 38.23 71.84 7.57
CA CYS A 298 39.65 72.02 7.92
C CYS A 298 40.54 71.97 6.66
N GLY A 299 40.28 71.02 5.76
CA GLY A 299 41.00 70.89 4.51
C GLY A 299 40.80 72.05 3.54
N VAL A 300 39.66 72.75 3.58
CA VAL A 300 39.41 73.99 2.80
C VAL A 300 40.21 75.16 3.37
N ILE A 301 40.39 75.23 4.69
CA ILE A 301 41.24 76.26 5.33
C ILE A 301 42.70 76.05 4.94
N GLU A 302 43.20 74.81 5.04
CA GLU A 302 44.56 74.44 4.60
C GLU A 302 44.75 74.69 3.10
N TRP A 303 43.76 74.33 2.29
CA TRP A 303 43.77 74.60 0.85
C TRP A 303 43.75 76.10 0.55
N GLY A 304 42.97 76.91 1.27
CA GLY A 304 42.93 78.36 1.10
C GLY A 304 44.28 79.01 1.37
N TRP A 305 45.01 78.51 2.39
CA TRP A 305 46.39 78.93 2.64
C TRP A 305 47.33 78.54 1.49
N TRP A 306 47.20 77.32 0.96
CA TRP A 306 47.99 76.85 -0.18
C TRP A 306 47.68 77.61 -1.48
N PHE A 307 46.42 77.93 -1.73
CA PHE A 307 45.96 78.66 -2.92
C PHE A 307 46.58 80.06 -3.00
N LEU A 308 46.77 80.75 -1.86
CA LEU A 308 47.45 82.03 -1.80
C LEU A 308 48.94 81.95 -2.21
N MET A 309 49.56 80.77 -2.04
CA MET A 309 50.97 80.54 -2.40
C MET A 309 51.13 80.02 -3.84
N SER A 310 50.26 79.13 -4.31
CA SER A 310 50.28 78.61 -5.69
C SER A 310 48.88 78.32 -6.28
N PRO A 311 48.26 79.30 -6.96
CA PRO A 311 46.86 79.19 -7.41
C PRO A 311 46.60 78.05 -8.41
N ARG A 312 47.55 77.77 -9.32
CA ARG A 312 47.34 76.82 -10.43
C ARG A 312 47.34 75.35 -9.97
N GLU A 313 48.20 74.99 -9.02
CA GLU A 313 48.29 73.62 -8.48
C GLU A 313 47.20 73.33 -7.44
N ALA A 314 46.85 74.33 -6.63
CA ALA A 314 45.75 74.24 -5.70
C ALA A 314 44.40 74.03 -6.43
N GLY A 315 44.19 74.65 -7.60
CA GLY A 315 42.96 74.49 -8.38
C GLY A 315 42.71 73.05 -8.86
N SER A 316 43.73 72.35 -9.38
CA SER A 316 43.57 70.96 -9.83
C SER A 316 43.35 69.98 -8.66
N TYR A 317 43.98 70.24 -7.52
CA TYR A 317 43.77 69.48 -6.28
C TYR A 317 42.37 69.67 -5.69
N ALA A 318 41.78 70.87 -5.80
CA ALA A 318 40.41 71.12 -5.33
C ALA A 318 39.38 70.27 -6.10
N VAL A 319 39.54 70.17 -7.43
CA VAL A 319 38.63 69.39 -8.27
C VAL A 319 38.64 67.91 -7.90
N THR A 320 39.83 67.30 -7.72
CA THR A 320 39.93 65.88 -7.34
C THR A 320 39.44 65.61 -5.91
N LYS A 321 39.63 66.55 -4.99
CA LYS A 321 39.14 66.42 -3.61
C LYS A 321 37.62 66.56 -3.50
N VAL A 322 37.00 67.43 -4.31
CA VAL A 322 35.53 67.56 -4.40
C VAL A 322 34.92 66.30 -5.00
N ASP A 323 35.51 65.77 -6.08
CA ASP A 323 35.03 64.55 -6.73
C ASP A 323 35.06 63.34 -5.78
N GLY A 324 36.17 63.14 -5.06
CA GLY A 324 36.27 62.09 -4.05
C GLY A 324 35.30 62.26 -2.87
N TRP A 325 34.96 63.50 -2.50
CA TRP A 325 33.97 63.77 -1.45
C TRP A 325 32.53 63.51 -1.92
N VAL A 326 32.22 63.83 -3.18
CA VAL A 326 30.93 63.51 -3.80
C VAL A 326 30.75 62.00 -3.93
N ASP A 327 31.77 61.25 -4.36
CA ASP A 327 31.74 59.79 -4.42
C ASP A 327 31.58 59.15 -3.03
N PHE A 328 32.25 59.69 -2.00
CA PHE A 328 32.07 59.24 -0.62
C PHE A 328 30.64 59.46 -0.11
N LEU A 329 30.05 60.63 -0.38
CA LEU A 329 28.66 60.92 -0.02
C LEU A 329 27.68 60.02 -0.79
N PHE A 330 27.89 59.82 -2.09
CA PHE A 330 27.05 58.96 -2.91
C PHE A 330 27.07 57.51 -2.43
N THR A 331 28.27 56.96 -2.16
CA THR A 331 28.40 55.58 -1.67
C THR A 331 27.84 55.40 -0.26
N THR A 332 28.06 56.36 0.64
CA THR A 332 27.63 56.27 2.04
C THR A 332 26.14 56.52 2.22
N ILE A 333 25.56 57.50 1.51
CA ILE A 333 24.17 57.91 1.68
C ILE A 333 23.22 57.08 0.80
N LEU A 334 23.60 56.77 -0.44
CA LEU A 334 22.69 56.09 -1.39
C LEU A 334 22.97 54.59 -1.50
N VAL A 335 24.23 54.17 -1.67
CA VAL A 335 24.54 52.75 -1.94
C VAL A 335 24.54 51.89 -0.67
N GLY A 336 25.06 52.41 0.45
CA GLY A 336 25.14 51.70 1.74
C GLY A 336 23.79 51.16 2.25
N PRO A 337 22.75 52.00 2.37
CA PRO A 337 21.43 51.56 2.84
C PRO A 337 20.76 50.54 1.90
N VAL A 338 20.91 50.71 0.59
CA VAL A 338 20.35 49.78 -0.41
C VAL A 338 21.03 48.41 -0.33
N LYS A 339 22.35 48.35 -0.16
CA LYS A 339 23.08 47.09 -0.01
C LYS A 339 22.73 46.36 1.29
N ALA A 340 22.51 47.11 2.37
CA ALA A 340 22.06 46.58 3.66
C ALA A 340 20.67 45.93 3.57
N THR A 341 19.71 46.62 2.95
CA THR A 341 18.35 46.09 2.75
C THR A 341 18.34 44.85 1.84
N TRP A 342 19.11 44.86 0.75
CA TRP A 342 19.21 43.71 -0.17
C TRP A 342 19.73 42.42 0.51
N ASN A 343 20.75 42.54 1.37
CA ASN A 343 21.28 41.40 2.13
C ASN A 343 20.25 40.84 3.14
N ALA A 344 19.43 41.71 3.74
CA ALA A 344 18.36 41.28 4.63
C ALA A 344 17.28 40.47 3.88
N PHE A 345 16.85 40.93 2.70
CA PHE A 345 15.89 40.20 1.87
C PHE A 345 16.41 38.84 1.39
N GLY A 346 17.68 38.76 0.98
CA GLY A 346 18.30 37.48 0.59
C GLY A 346 18.30 36.44 1.72
N THR A 347 18.54 36.88 2.96
CA THR A 347 18.54 35.99 4.14
C THR A 347 17.13 35.49 4.45
N ILE A 348 16.11 36.35 4.33
CA ILE A 348 14.70 36.00 4.53
C ILE A 348 14.21 35.00 3.46
N GLY A 349 14.60 35.21 2.20
CA GLY A 349 14.22 34.31 1.10
C GLY A 349 14.74 32.87 1.26
N SER A 350 15.95 32.70 1.80
CA SER A 350 16.53 31.38 2.09
C SER A 350 15.73 30.61 3.15
N ILE A 351 15.28 31.30 4.20
CA ILE A 351 14.50 30.72 5.31
C ILE A 351 13.12 30.27 4.82
N ILE A 352 12.44 31.10 4.00
CA ILE A 352 11.12 30.77 3.45
C ILE A 352 11.19 29.53 2.54
N LYS A 353 12.25 29.41 1.73
CA LYS A 353 12.44 28.26 0.84
C LYS A 353 12.62 26.95 1.62
N SER A 354 13.37 26.98 2.72
CA SER A 354 13.57 25.81 3.59
C SER A 354 12.30 25.40 4.35
N ALA A 355 11.44 26.36 4.72
CA ALA A 355 10.17 26.06 5.38
C ALA A 355 9.12 25.51 4.41
N GLY A 356 9.07 26.04 3.18
CA GLY A 356 8.11 25.62 2.16
C GLY A 356 8.30 24.17 1.68
N SER A 357 9.53 23.68 1.58
CA SER A 357 9.77 22.28 1.18
C SER A 357 9.30 21.27 2.21
N GLY A 358 9.37 21.60 3.51
CA GLY A 358 8.88 20.73 4.58
C GLY A 358 7.36 20.57 4.59
N LEU A 359 6.62 21.64 4.24
CA LEU A 359 5.15 21.59 4.17
C LEU A 359 4.67 20.77 2.97
N MET A 360 5.35 20.86 1.82
CA MET A 360 4.99 20.09 0.62
C MET A 360 5.15 18.59 0.81
N HIS A 361 6.23 18.13 1.46
CA HIS A 361 6.41 16.72 1.78
C HIS A 361 5.35 16.17 2.75
N LEU A 362 4.82 17.01 3.63
CA LEU A 362 3.75 16.63 4.55
C LEU A 362 2.41 16.47 3.84
N ILE A 363 2.12 17.36 2.88
CA ILE A 363 0.93 17.29 2.03
C ILE A 363 0.99 16.08 1.08
N GLU A 364 2.15 15.80 0.48
CA GLU A 364 2.35 14.61 -0.36
C GLU A 364 2.15 13.31 0.44
N SER A 365 2.62 13.24 1.70
CA SER A 365 2.38 12.11 2.59
C SER A 365 0.90 11.92 2.95
N LEU A 366 0.17 13.03 3.17
CA LEU A 366 -1.27 13.00 3.47
C LEU A 366 -2.12 12.62 2.25
N MET A 367 -1.73 13.09 1.06
CA MET A 367 -2.42 12.76 -0.19
C MET A 367 -2.20 11.30 -0.61
N GLY A 368 -1.03 10.71 -0.29
CA GLY A 368 -0.73 9.30 -0.54
C GLY A 368 -1.64 8.32 0.23
N GLU A 369 -2.14 8.72 1.40
CA GLU A 369 -3.06 7.89 2.20
C GLU A 369 -4.53 7.99 1.76
N MET A 370 -4.91 9.06 1.06
CA MET A 370 -6.30 9.29 0.62
C MET A 370 -6.62 8.73 -0.78
N GLY A 371 -5.63 8.17 -1.48
CA GLY A 371 -5.76 7.67 -2.85
C GLY A 371 -5.97 6.16 -2.95
N GLY A 372 -7.16 5.66 -2.61
CA GLY A 372 -7.59 4.29 -2.93
C GLY A 372 -8.65 4.27 -4.05
N PRO A 373 -8.48 3.51 -5.15
CA PRO A 373 -9.30 3.66 -6.36
C PRO A 373 -10.58 2.80 -6.40
N ASP A 374 -11.64 3.47 -6.84
CA ASP A 374 -12.81 3.03 -7.61
C ASP A 374 -13.94 2.25 -6.92
N GLU A 375 -15.15 2.77 -7.13
CA GLU A 375 -16.39 2.54 -6.40
C GLU A 375 -17.44 1.80 -7.26
N SER A 376 -17.43 0.46 -7.26
CA SER A 376 -18.67 -0.28 -7.51
C SER A 376 -19.49 -0.31 -6.22
N ALA A 377 -20.82 -0.20 -6.30
CA ALA A 377 -21.69 -0.29 -5.12
C ALA A 377 -21.46 -1.61 -4.34
N THR A 378 -21.14 -2.68 -5.07
CA THR A 378 -20.75 -3.99 -4.52
C THR A 378 -19.43 -3.93 -3.75
N LYS A 379 -18.39 -3.26 -4.29
CA LYS A 379 -17.10 -3.09 -3.60
C LYS A 379 -17.23 -2.19 -2.37
N ARG A 380 -18.08 -1.15 -2.41
CA ARG A 380 -18.41 -0.34 -1.23
C ARG A 380 -19.13 -1.17 -0.16
N ALA A 381 -20.11 -1.99 -0.54
CA ALA A 381 -20.82 -2.87 0.38
C ALA A 381 -19.88 -3.92 1.01
N VAL A 382 -19.04 -4.56 0.20
CA VAL A 382 -18.04 -5.53 0.67
C VAL A 382 -17.01 -4.84 1.57
N SER A 383 -16.51 -3.66 1.19
CA SER A 383 -15.54 -2.91 2.00
C SER A 383 -16.13 -2.45 3.33
N GLU A 384 -17.40 -2.03 3.35
CA GLU A 384 -18.10 -1.64 4.57
C GLU A 384 -18.34 -2.85 5.48
N GLU A 385 -18.74 -3.99 4.92
CA GLU A 385 -18.88 -5.23 5.69
C GLU A 385 -17.53 -5.68 6.27
N VAL A 386 -16.45 -5.68 5.47
CA VAL A 386 -15.09 -5.96 5.93
C VAL A 386 -14.72 -5.02 7.08
N ARG A 387 -15.00 -3.73 6.95
CA ARG A 387 -14.72 -2.72 7.99
C ARG A 387 -15.49 -3.01 9.27
N VAL A 388 -16.78 -3.35 9.18
CA VAL A 388 -17.63 -3.70 10.34
C VAL A 388 -17.10 -4.95 11.03
N GLN A 389 -16.74 -5.99 10.28
CA GLN A 389 -16.20 -7.23 10.82
C GLN A 389 -14.84 -7.03 11.48
N MET A 390 -13.95 -6.22 10.89
CA MET A 390 -12.67 -5.84 11.50
C MET A 390 -12.84 -5.03 12.79
N VAL A 391 -13.81 -4.11 12.84
CA VAL A 391 -14.10 -3.38 14.09
C VAL A 391 -14.59 -4.34 15.20
N ARG A 392 -15.39 -5.36 14.86
CA ARG A 392 -15.81 -6.41 15.81
C ARG A 392 -14.62 -7.25 16.27
N PHE A 393 -13.75 -7.68 15.35
CA PHE A 393 -12.51 -8.38 15.65
C PHE A 393 -11.67 -7.61 16.70
N PHE A 394 -11.34 -6.35 16.40
CA PHE A 394 -10.54 -5.53 17.30
C PHE A 394 -11.24 -5.26 18.63
N ARG A 395 -12.57 -5.11 18.64
CA ARG A 395 -13.32 -4.91 19.88
C ARG A 395 -13.21 -6.13 20.82
N VAL A 396 -13.32 -7.35 20.29
CA VAL A 396 -13.18 -8.58 21.07
C VAL A 396 -11.74 -8.78 21.55
N MET A 397 -10.76 -8.50 20.70
CA MET A 397 -9.35 -8.51 21.10
C MET A 397 -9.13 -7.55 22.28
N VAL A 398 -9.64 -6.32 22.17
CA VAL A 398 -9.51 -5.30 23.21
C VAL A 398 -10.27 -5.64 24.49
N SER A 399 -11.49 -6.20 24.42
CA SER A 399 -12.25 -6.58 25.62
C SER A 399 -11.57 -7.73 26.37
N ARG A 400 -11.07 -8.73 25.64
CA ARG A 400 -10.39 -9.89 26.23
C ARG A 400 -9.01 -9.52 26.79
N TYR A 401 -8.31 -8.58 26.15
CA TYR A 401 -7.15 -7.93 26.77
C TYR A 401 -7.55 -7.10 28.00
N ARG A 402 -8.75 -6.53 28.13
CA ARG A 402 -9.16 -5.82 29.35
C ARG A 402 -9.55 -6.72 30.52
N GLY A 403 -9.87 -7.99 30.25
CA GLY A 403 -10.38 -8.93 31.25
C GLY A 403 -11.86 -8.76 31.58
N ASP A 404 -12.62 -8.05 30.73
CA ASP A 404 -14.10 -7.97 30.75
C ASP A 404 -14.70 -9.09 29.91
#